data_AF-X1KSA4-F1
#
_entry.id   AF-X1KSA4-F1
#
_cell.length_a   1.000
_cell.length_b   1.000
_cell.length_c   1.000
_cell.angle_alpha   90.00
_cell.angle_beta   90.00
_cell.angle_gamma   90.00
#
_symmetry.space_group_name_H-M   'P 1'
#
loop_
_entity.id
_entity.type
_entity.pdbx_description
1 polymer ?
#
loop_
_entity_poly.entity_id
_entity_poly.type
_entity_poly.pdbx_seq_one_letter_code
_entity_poly.pdbx_strand_id
1 'polypeptide(L)' 'NNDGNYTKKNCRWGSREQQANNRRNNKLITHNGETLTLAQWNRRLNGGMTLVQSRLRYGWSEERAVTEPVRR' A
#
# COMPACT_ATOMS: atom_id res chain seq x y z
N ASN A 1 35.73 18.53 -6.46
CA ASN A 1 35.51 18.00 -7.82
C ASN A 1 34.83 16.65 -7.74
N ASN A 2 33.51 16.65 -7.91
CA ASN A 2 32.70 15.45 -8.10
C ASN A 2 31.45 15.87 -8.89
N ASP A 3 31.64 15.99 -10.20
CA ASP A 3 30.62 16.30 -11.20
C ASP A 3 29.69 15.09 -11.36
N GLY A 4 28.45 15.21 -10.87
CA GLY A 4 27.39 14.23 -11.08
C GLY A 4 26.10 14.93 -11.52
N ASN A 5 25.81 14.90 -12.82
CA ASN A 5 24.68 15.54 -13.47
C ASN A 5 23.31 15.18 -12.87
N TYR A 6 22.69 16.13 -12.15
CA TYR A 6 21.29 16.05 -11.74
C TYR A 6 20.36 16.26 -12.96
N THR A 7 19.91 15.18 -13.58
CA THR A 7 19.01 15.24 -14.74
C THR A 7 17.53 15.36 -14.30
N LYS A 8 16.95 16.56 -14.50
CA LYS A 8 15.52 16.86 -14.26
C LYS A 8 14.61 16.25 -15.34
N LYS A 9 14.40 14.92 -15.36
CA LYS A 9 13.40 14.27 -16.23
C LYS A 9 12.59 13.18 -15.52
N ASN A 10 12.11 13.44 -14.30
CA ASN A 10 10.94 12.70 -13.78
C ASN A 10 10.23 13.38 -12.59
N CYS A 11 10.30 14.71 -12.47
CA CYS A 11 9.46 15.42 -11.50
C CYS A 11 8.07 15.66 -12.10
N ARG A 12 7.21 14.64 -12.10
CA ARG A 12 5.76 14.86 -12.25
C ARG A 12 5.22 15.28 -10.90
N TRP A 13 4.57 16.44 -10.85
CA TRP A 13 3.82 16.91 -9.68
C TRP A 13 2.60 16.00 -9.48
N GLY A 14 2.84 14.79 -8.96
CA GLY A 14 1.77 13.92 -8.48
C GLY A 14 1.08 14.63 -7.34
N SER A 15 -0.25 14.77 -7.46
CA SER A 15 -1.14 15.38 -6.47
C SER A 15 -0.78 14.94 -5.05
N ARG A 16 -1.02 15.79 -4.05
CA ARG A 16 -0.75 15.47 -2.63
C ARG A 16 -1.25 14.08 -2.21
N GLU A 17 -2.34 13.61 -2.82
CA GLU A 17 -2.89 12.27 -2.66
C GLU A 17 -1.98 11.14 -3.19
N GLN A 18 -1.36 11.32 -4.36
CA GLN A 18 -0.39 10.36 -4.91
C GLN A 18 0.89 10.34 -4.06
N GLN A 19 1.39 11.49 -3.59
CA GLN A 19 2.56 11.51 -2.69
C GLN A 19 2.26 10.93 -1.31
N ALA A 20 1.07 11.17 -0.74
CA ALA A 20 0.64 10.54 0.50
C ALA A 20 0.53 9.01 0.35
N ASN A 21 0.05 8.56 -0.81
CA ASN A 21 -0.07 7.14 -1.14
C ASN A 21 1.24 6.44 -1.51
N ASN A 22 2.33 7.19 -1.76
CA ASN A 22 3.64 6.67 -2.16
C ASN A 22 4.73 6.88 -1.10
N ARG A 23 4.34 7.22 0.14
CA ARG A 23 5.25 7.10 1.29
C ARG A 23 5.48 5.62 1.50
N ARG A 24 6.73 5.19 1.78
CA ARG A 24 7.10 3.81 2.18
C ARG A 24 6.20 3.17 3.26
N ASN A 25 5.36 3.97 3.94
CA ASN A 25 4.42 3.53 4.97
C ASN A 25 3.01 3.18 4.42
N ASN A 26 2.67 3.58 3.19
CA ASN A 26 1.42 3.18 2.55
C ASN A 26 1.68 1.91 1.74
N LYS A 27 1.60 0.75 2.41
CA LYS A 27 1.74 -0.56 1.75
C LYS A 27 0.60 -0.74 0.75
N LEU A 28 0.93 -0.58 -0.53
CA LEU A 28 0.11 -1.03 -1.64
C LEU A 28 0.32 -2.53 -1.77
N ILE A 29 -0.76 -3.29 -1.63
CA ILE A 29 -0.72 -4.75 -1.77
C ILE A 29 -1.36 -5.08 -3.11
N THR A 30 -0.57 -5.68 -3.99
CA THR A 30 -1.05 -6.22 -5.26
C THR A 30 -1.49 -7.66 -5.02
N HIS A 31 -2.77 -7.95 -5.26
CA HIS A 31 -3.31 -9.30 -5.19
C HIS A 31 -4.40 -9.48 -6.26
N ASN A 32 -4.38 -10.64 -6.93
CA ASN A 32 -5.31 -11.01 -8.00
C ASN A 32 -5.41 -9.97 -9.16
N GLY A 33 -4.30 -9.32 -9.50
CA GLY A 33 -4.24 -8.28 -10.55
C GLY A 33 -4.74 -6.90 -10.11
N GLU A 34 -5.25 -6.76 -8.89
CA GLU A 34 -5.66 -5.47 -8.31
C GLU A 34 -4.57 -4.97 -7.35
N THR A 35 -4.18 -3.70 -7.48
CA THR A 35 -3.25 -3.04 -6.51
C THR A 35 -4.04 -2.06 -5.68
N LEU A 36 -4.23 -2.39 -4.40
CA LEU A 36 -5.05 -1.61 -3.48
C LEU A 36 -4.26 -1.28 -2.21
N THR A 37 -4.65 -0.17 -1.57
CA THR A 37 -4.15 0.21 -0.24
C THR A 37 -4.73 -0.68 0.86
N LEU A 38 -4.09 -0.71 2.02
CA LEU A 38 -4.61 -1.41 3.21
C LEU A 38 -6.09 -1.05 3.50
N ALA A 39 -6.45 0.23 3.41
CA ALA A 39 -7.80 0.71 3.65
C ALA A 39 -8.81 0.18 2.61
N GLN A 40 -8.42 0.12 1.33
CA GLN A 40 -9.25 -0.46 0.28
C GLN A 40 -9.41 -1.96 0.49
N TRP A 41 -8.35 -2.69 0.86
CA TRP A 41 -8.45 -4.11 1.21
C TRP A 41 -9.34 -4.36 2.43
N ASN A 42 -9.25 -3.53 3.47
CA ASN A 42 -10.15 -3.62 4.63
C ASN A 42 -11.62 -3.48 4.20
N ARG A 43 -11.93 -2.51 3.33
CA ARG A 43 -13.28 -2.32 2.77
C ARG A 43 -13.71 -3.50 1.90
N ARG A 44 -12.82 -4.01 1.04
CA ARG A 44 -13.05 -5.15 0.14
C ARG A 44 -13.40 -6.43 0.91
N LEU A 45 -12.73 -6.64 2.05
CA LEU A 45 -12.94 -7.78 2.93
C LEU A 45 -14.15 -7.61 3.86
N ASN A 46 -14.90 -6.50 3.75
CA ASN A 46 -15.94 -6.10 4.70
C ASN A 46 -15.46 -6.14 6.17
N GLY A 47 -14.17 -5.91 6.38
CA GLY A 47 -13.52 -6.01 7.66
C GLY A 47 -13.39 -4.67 8.38
N GLY A 48 -12.99 -4.76 9.65
CA GLY A 48 -12.64 -3.58 10.43
C GLY A 48 -11.53 -2.77 9.77
N MET A 49 -11.50 -1.46 10.02
CA MET A 49 -10.53 -0.51 9.45
C MET A 49 -9.06 -0.85 9.78
N THR A 50 -8.85 -1.72 10.76
CA THR A 50 -7.55 -2.21 11.24
C THR A 50 -7.32 -3.69 10.92
N LEU A 51 -8.17 -4.37 10.13
CA LEU A 51 -8.07 -5.82 9.90
C LEU A 51 -6.74 -6.21 9.28
N VAL A 52 -6.44 -5.71 8.08
CA VAL A 52 -5.20 -6.03 7.35
C VAL A 52 -3.99 -5.57 8.17
N GLN A 53 -4.08 -4.40 8.82
CA GLN A 53 -3.01 -3.90 9.70
C GLN A 53 -2.74 -4.84 10.89
N SER A 54 -3.80 -5.36 11.52
CA SER A 54 -3.68 -6.31 12.62
C SER A 54 -3.07 -7.61 12.15
N ARG A 55 -3.52 -8.15 11.00
CA ARG A 55 -2.94 -9.36 10.38
C ARG A 55 -1.44 -9.19 10.12
N LEU A 56 -1.03 -8.08 9.53
CA LEU A 56 0.39 -7.77 9.33
C LEU A 56 1.16 -7.68 10.65
N ARG A 57 0.56 -7.08 11.69
CA ARG A 57 1.15 -7.01 13.03
C ARG A 57 1.30 -8.39 13.69
N TYR A 58 0.40 -9.32 13.40
CA TYR A 58 0.49 -10.72 13.80
C TYR A 58 1.47 -11.55 12.94
N GLY A 59 2.23 -10.92 12.05
CA GLY A 59 3.21 -11.59 11.19
C GLY A 59 2.61 -12.30 9.99
N TRP A 60 1.37 -11.97 9.59
CA TRP A 60 0.80 -12.49 8.36
C TRP A 60 1.49 -11.87 7.15
N SER A 61 1.63 -12.65 6.08
CA SER A 61 2.06 -12.13 4.78
C SER A 61 1.01 -11.17 4.22
N GLU A 62 1.45 -10.21 3.41
CA GLU A 62 0.58 -9.21 2.78
C GLU A 62 -0.53 -9.84 1.94
N GLU A 63 -0.19 -10.88 1.18
CA GLU A 63 -1.14 -11.65 0.40
C GLU A 63 -2.21 -12.30 1.29
N ARG A 64 -1.79 -13.05 2.32
CA ARG A 64 -2.71 -13.70 3.26
C ARG A 64 -3.58 -12.70 4.00
N ALA A 65 -3.02 -11.53 4.30
CA ALA A 65 -3.73 -10.47 5.00
C ALA A 65 -4.88 -9.89 4.16
N VAL A 66 -4.78 -9.93 2.83
CA VAL A 66 -5.77 -9.38 1.90
C VAL A 66 -6.64 -10.44 1.21
N THR A 67 -6.28 -11.72 1.27
CA THR A 67 -7.09 -12.83 0.74
C THR A 67 -8.05 -13.43 1.75
N GLU A 68 -7.66 -13.50 3.01
CA GLU A 68 -8.44 -14.23 4.01
C GLU A 68 -9.75 -13.47 4.33
N PRO A 69 -10.94 -14.07 4.16
CA PRO A 69 -12.19 -13.43 4.53
C PRO A 69 -12.28 -13.24 6.04
N VAL A 70 -13.05 -12.24 6.49
CA VAL A 70 -13.36 -12.09 7.92
C VAL A 70 -14.31 -13.22 8.31
N ARG A 71 -13.81 -14.19 9.08
CA ARG A 71 -14.69 -15.16 9.75
C ARG A 71 -15.47 -14.39 10.83
N ARG A 72 -16.79 -14.44 10.72
CA ARG A 72 -17.73 -13.83 11.68
C ARG A 72 -18.00 -14.79 12.82
#